data_AF-A0A5D2ZEG6-F1
#
_entry.id   AF-A0A5D2ZEG6-F1
#
_cell.length_a   1.000
_cell.length_b   1.000
_cell.length_c   1.000
_cell.angle_alpha   90.00
_cell.angle_beta   90.00
_cell.angle_gamma   90.00
#
_symmetry.space_group_name_H-M   'P 1'
#
loop_
_entity.id
_entity.type
_entity.pdbx_description
1 polymer ?
#
loop_
_entity_poly.entity_id
_entity_poly.type
_entity_poly.pdbx_seq_one_letter_code
_entity_poly.pdbx_strand_id
1 'polypeptide(L)'
;MPDFSRLAEATVSTSEMFEWNKVTLIYEDMEFSNSIIPYLTDALVNKDIQLSHKIAIPIFAEDFQILDKLEVLMSSQSEVFVVHMSSNLASRHFVVANKEGMMGKGFAWLVTDGLSNFVDTMDPIAIDSMKGVIGLRPYVPKTRALKNFRTRYKRISSMKQNKAATKLNLLGLWLYDIVWGLGMTVERIGNVNSGFLKEMNDRTWLIGILNPSFRGISGVLDLVNRQFQPSVFEIFNITGKRNRVIGYWTNDQGISKNNNSTSRNTPRILQAEEPTRAKWTIGVPSKKGFNEFVNIRSGNKSNDDELPGFSIEVFRKVWDFALPSTTSYEFVNINGTYDDLCCQVKYQKIHAAVGDISIVASRTNCVDFTLPYLETGVAMLIKVRHNGPKDMWIFLKPLSWDLWLVIIAICIFIGIVVRVLERRENTEFNGSARKKLSTILMFPCQSVAIPQRDMVVTNGSRLVLVVWIFLALILMQSYTANLSSILTVNQLQPTIPRVYAQAILFC
;
A
#
# COMPACT_ATOMS: atom_id res chain seq x y z
N MET A 1 -2.81 -40.27 5.27
CA MET A 1 -3.23 -39.09 4.49
C MET A 1 -2.41 -39.03 3.23
N PRO A 2 -2.98 -38.70 2.06
CA PRO A 2 -2.25 -38.63 0.79
C PRO A 2 -1.08 -37.65 0.91
N ASP A 3 0.08 -38.03 0.37
CA ASP A 3 1.26 -37.19 0.32
C ASP A 3 1.21 -36.29 -0.91
N PHE A 4 0.98 -35.00 -0.69
CA PHE A 4 0.91 -33.99 -1.73
C PHE A 4 2.22 -33.19 -1.90
N SER A 5 3.31 -33.57 -1.22
CA SER A 5 4.59 -32.85 -1.27
C SER A 5 5.06 -32.58 -2.71
N ARG A 6 5.17 -33.63 -3.54
CA ARG A 6 5.62 -33.49 -4.93
C ARG A 6 4.69 -32.66 -5.79
N LEU A 7 3.38 -32.76 -5.56
CA LEU A 7 2.40 -31.97 -6.30
C LEU A 7 2.52 -30.49 -5.92
N ALA A 8 2.70 -30.20 -4.63
CA ALA A 8 2.89 -28.84 -4.15
C ALA A 8 4.18 -28.24 -4.72
N GLU A 9 5.30 -28.95 -4.64
CA GLU A 9 6.58 -28.53 -5.23
C GLU A 9 6.49 -28.30 -6.73
N ALA A 10 5.82 -29.19 -7.47
CA ALA A 10 5.60 -29.05 -8.91
C ALA A 10 4.72 -27.84 -9.24
N THR A 11 3.69 -27.58 -8.43
CA THR A 11 2.79 -26.42 -8.59
C THR A 11 3.56 -25.12 -8.36
N VAL A 12 4.33 -25.02 -7.28
CA VAL A 12 5.12 -23.84 -6.93
C VAL A 12 6.26 -23.61 -7.92
N SER A 13 6.95 -24.68 -8.34
CA SER A 13 7.97 -24.58 -9.41
C SER A 13 7.36 -24.06 -10.72
N THR A 14 6.11 -24.43 -11.00
CA THR A 14 5.39 -23.91 -12.18
C THR A 14 5.12 -22.42 -12.03
N SER A 15 4.69 -21.96 -10.85
CA SER A 15 4.53 -20.53 -10.56
C SER A 15 5.85 -19.75 -10.70
N GLU A 16 6.96 -20.33 -10.23
CA GLU A 16 8.32 -19.76 -10.38
C GLU A 16 8.73 -19.67 -11.86
N MET A 17 8.43 -20.69 -12.67
CA MET A 17 8.71 -20.67 -14.12
C MET A 17 7.99 -19.53 -14.85
N PHE A 18 6.85 -19.09 -14.34
CA PHE A 18 6.08 -17.97 -14.89
C PHE A 18 6.34 -16.64 -14.17
N GLU A 19 7.34 -16.60 -13.27
CA GLU A 19 7.74 -15.40 -12.51
C GLU A 19 6.60 -14.80 -11.67
N TRP A 20 5.72 -15.66 -11.15
CA TRP A 20 4.60 -15.24 -10.30
C TRP A 20 5.04 -15.14 -8.84
N ASN A 21 5.18 -13.91 -8.35
CA ASN A 21 5.64 -13.63 -6.98
C ASN A 21 4.49 -13.54 -5.96
N LYS A 22 3.24 -13.46 -6.42
CA LYS A 22 2.05 -13.36 -5.58
C LYS A 22 0.92 -14.20 -6.15
N VAL A 23 0.33 -15.06 -5.33
CA VAL A 23 -0.67 -16.06 -5.77
C VAL A 23 -1.85 -16.10 -4.81
N THR A 24 -3.06 -16.27 -5.36
CA THR A 24 -4.26 -16.54 -4.59
C THR A 24 -4.65 -18.01 -4.71
N LEU A 25 -4.92 -18.68 -3.59
CA LEU A 25 -5.35 -20.08 -3.57
C LEU A 25 -6.87 -20.17 -3.51
N ILE A 26 -7.48 -20.84 -4.49
CA ILE A 26 -8.90 -21.16 -4.53
C ILE A 26 -9.05 -22.67 -4.40
N TYR A 27 -9.80 -23.12 -3.41
CA TYR A 27 -10.00 -24.54 -3.16
C TYR A 27 -11.44 -24.88 -2.82
N GLU A 28 -11.79 -26.13 -3.07
CA GLU A 28 -13.08 -26.71 -2.68
C GLU A 28 -13.07 -27.02 -1.17
N ASP A 29 -14.07 -26.54 -0.43
CA ASP A 29 -14.17 -26.70 1.02
C ASP A 29 -14.58 -28.14 1.40
N MET A 30 -13.56 -29.00 1.49
CA MET A 30 -13.67 -30.44 1.75
C MET A 30 -12.49 -30.88 2.61
N GLU A 31 -12.71 -31.78 3.57
CA GLU A 31 -11.62 -32.33 4.40
C GLU A 31 -10.45 -32.89 3.57
N PHE A 32 -10.75 -33.53 2.44
CA PHE A 32 -9.73 -34.04 1.52
C PHE A 32 -8.98 -32.91 0.81
N SER A 33 -9.70 -31.94 0.23
CA SER A 33 -9.13 -30.79 -0.48
C SER A 33 -8.40 -29.81 0.45
N ASN A 34 -8.66 -29.85 1.76
CA ASN A 34 -7.95 -29.06 2.75
C ASN A 34 -6.56 -29.65 3.08
N SER A 35 -6.37 -30.95 2.81
CA SER A 35 -5.12 -31.64 3.15
C SER A 35 -3.92 -31.27 2.27
N ILE A 36 -4.13 -30.71 1.07
CA ILE A 36 -3.06 -30.19 0.20
C ILE A 36 -2.60 -28.78 0.61
N ILE A 37 -3.45 -28.00 1.27
CA ILE A 37 -3.18 -26.60 1.63
C ILE A 37 -1.90 -26.41 2.45
N PRO A 38 -1.61 -27.20 3.51
CA PRO A 38 -0.35 -27.03 4.25
C PRO A 38 0.86 -27.27 3.33
N TYR A 39 0.86 -28.34 2.53
CA TYR A 39 1.94 -28.63 1.59
C TYR A 39 2.16 -27.49 0.58
N LEU A 40 1.07 -26.93 0.02
CA LEU A 40 1.17 -25.79 -0.89
C LEU A 40 1.66 -24.52 -0.18
N THR A 41 1.18 -24.26 1.03
CA THR A 41 1.58 -23.07 1.79
C THR A 41 3.07 -23.14 2.14
N ASP A 42 3.54 -24.28 2.63
CA ASP A 42 4.94 -24.51 2.97
C ASP A 42 5.84 -24.43 1.73
N ALA A 43 5.42 -25.02 0.62
CA ALA A 43 6.16 -24.95 -0.64
C ALA A 43 6.25 -23.50 -1.18
N LEU A 44 5.17 -22.70 -1.09
CA LEU A 44 5.17 -21.30 -1.50
C LEU A 44 6.13 -20.46 -0.65
N VAL A 45 6.11 -20.66 0.67
CA VAL A 45 7.02 -19.97 1.61
C VAL A 45 8.47 -20.31 1.32
N ASN A 46 8.79 -21.59 1.04
CA ASN A 46 10.14 -22.02 0.72
C ASN A 46 10.70 -21.40 -0.59
N LYS A 47 9.84 -20.85 -1.44
CA LYS A 47 10.18 -20.26 -2.73
C LYS A 47 9.95 -18.74 -2.78
N ASP A 48 9.75 -18.12 -1.62
CA ASP A 48 9.49 -16.68 -1.47
C ASP A 48 8.29 -16.17 -2.30
N ILE A 49 7.32 -17.04 -2.60
CA ILE A 49 6.09 -16.66 -3.30
C ILE A 49 5.03 -16.26 -2.27
N GLN A 50 4.57 -15.02 -2.33
CA GLN A 50 3.60 -14.49 -1.39
C GLN A 50 2.20 -15.07 -1.65
N LEU A 51 1.64 -15.73 -0.65
CA LEU A 51 0.23 -16.11 -0.67
C LEU A 51 -0.64 -14.90 -0.28
N SER A 52 -1.42 -14.36 -1.22
CA SER A 52 -2.28 -13.21 -0.97
C SER A 52 -3.50 -13.60 -0.14
N HIS A 53 -4.33 -14.49 -0.70
CA HIS A 53 -5.62 -14.89 -0.13
C HIS A 53 -5.83 -16.40 -0.27
N LYS A 54 -6.65 -16.95 0.62
CA LYS A 54 -7.16 -18.33 0.58
C LYS A 54 -8.68 -18.26 0.50
N ILE A 55 -9.26 -18.79 -0.56
CA ILE A 55 -10.72 -18.81 -0.76
C ILE A 55 -11.20 -20.24 -0.80
N ALA A 56 -12.05 -20.58 0.16
CA ALA A 56 -12.81 -21.83 0.18
C ALA A 56 -14.15 -21.63 -0.53
N ILE A 57 -14.46 -22.53 -1.47
CA ILE A 57 -15.77 -22.60 -2.14
C ILE A 57 -16.47 -23.88 -1.69
N PRO A 58 -17.67 -23.80 -1.10
CA PRO A 58 -18.44 -24.99 -0.74
C PRO A 58 -18.71 -25.91 -1.93
N ILE A 59 -18.69 -27.23 -1.71
CA ILE A 59 -18.92 -28.27 -2.74
C ILE A 59 -20.24 -28.05 -3.49
N PHE A 60 -21.28 -27.70 -2.73
CA PHE A 60 -22.64 -27.48 -3.23
C PHE A 60 -22.92 -26.00 -3.51
N ALA A 61 -21.89 -25.17 -3.65
CA ALA A 61 -22.06 -23.76 -3.94
C ALA A 61 -22.90 -23.56 -5.20
N GLU A 62 -23.89 -22.69 -5.13
CA GLU A 62 -24.66 -22.24 -6.28
C GLU A 62 -23.88 -21.21 -7.10
N ASP A 63 -24.29 -20.97 -8.36
CA ASP A 63 -23.55 -20.09 -9.27
C ASP A 63 -23.43 -18.66 -8.72
N PHE A 64 -24.43 -18.16 -7.99
CA PHE A 64 -24.39 -16.86 -7.34
C PHE A 64 -23.34 -16.79 -6.23
N GLN A 65 -23.16 -17.87 -5.45
CA GLN A 65 -22.16 -17.91 -4.39
C GLN A 65 -20.74 -17.97 -4.96
N ILE A 66 -20.57 -18.63 -6.10
CA ILE A 66 -19.31 -18.62 -6.85
C ILE A 66 -19.02 -17.20 -7.35
N LEU A 67 -20.03 -16.51 -7.89
CA LEU A 67 -19.91 -15.14 -8.37
C LEU A 67 -19.49 -14.17 -7.24
N ASP A 68 -20.16 -14.22 -6.09
CA ASP A 68 -19.82 -13.39 -4.92
C ASP A 68 -18.34 -13.55 -4.51
N LYS A 69 -17.81 -14.79 -4.56
CA LYS A 69 -16.40 -15.05 -4.25
C LYS A 69 -15.45 -14.50 -5.31
N LEU A 70 -15.84 -14.55 -6.59
CA LEU A 70 -15.05 -14.01 -7.69
C LEU A 70 -15.03 -12.47 -7.67
N GLU A 71 -16.13 -11.80 -7.32
CA GLU A 71 -16.17 -10.35 -7.17
C GLU A 71 -15.20 -9.85 -6.08
N VAL A 72 -15.12 -10.56 -4.95
CA VAL A 72 -14.14 -10.29 -3.90
C VAL A 72 -12.71 -10.39 -4.46
N LEU A 73 -12.43 -11.39 -5.30
CA LEU A 73 -11.10 -11.55 -5.93
C LEU A 73 -10.77 -10.45 -6.94
N MET A 74 -11.76 -9.95 -7.66
CA MET A 74 -11.57 -8.81 -8.56
C MET A 74 -11.23 -7.54 -7.78
N SER A 75 -11.89 -7.33 -6.63
CA SER A 75 -11.60 -6.19 -5.75
C SER A 75 -10.20 -6.26 -5.11
N SER A 76 -9.65 -7.46 -4.92
CA SER A 76 -8.37 -7.68 -4.24
C SER A 76 -7.14 -7.60 -5.16
N GLN A 77 -7.27 -7.10 -6.39
CA GLN A 77 -6.20 -6.97 -7.41
C GLN A 77 -5.39 -8.27 -7.58
N SER A 78 -6.06 -9.42 -7.48
CA SER A 78 -5.41 -10.71 -7.59
C SER A 78 -5.37 -11.14 -9.05
N GLU A 79 -4.17 -11.25 -9.59
CA GLU A 79 -3.96 -11.54 -11.02
C GLU A 79 -3.67 -13.03 -11.27
N VAL A 80 -3.17 -13.75 -10.26
CA VAL A 80 -2.76 -15.17 -10.40
C VAL A 80 -3.51 -16.05 -9.41
N PHE A 81 -4.17 -17.07 -9.93
CA PHE A 81 -4.98 -18.01 -9.17
C PHE A 81 -4.47 -19.43 -9.28
N VAL A 82 -4.21 -20.07 -8.15
CA VAL A 82 -3.98 -21.52 -8.05
C VAL A 82 -5.27 -22.17 -7.58
N VAL A 83 -5.74 -23.15 -8.35
CA VAL A 83 -7.07 -23.73 -8.22
C VAL A 83 -6.97 -25.23 -7.92
N HIS A 84 -7.55 -25.64 -6.79
CA HIS A 84 -7.66 -27.04 -6.35
C HIS A 84 -9.12 -27.41 -6.02
N MET A 85 -9.83 -27.96 -7.00
CA MET A 85 -11.25 -28.29 -6.90
C MET A 85 -11.62 -29.46 -7.80
N SER A 86 -12.73 -30.13 -7.48
CA SER A 86 -13.31 -31.19 -8.29
C SER A 86 -13.75 -30.70 -9.67
N SER A 87 -13.80 -31.62 -10.65
CA SER A 87 -14.20 -31.30 -12.02
C SER A 87 -15.63 -30.75 -12.12
N ASN A 88 -16.52 -31.12 -11.21
CA ASN A 88 -17.90 -30.64 -11.19
C ASN A 88 -17.96 -29.16 -10.82
N LEU A 89 -17.40 -28.79 -9.67
CA LEU A 89 -17.36 -27.40 -9.21
C LEU A 89 -16.53 -26.52 -10.15
N ALA A 90 -15.38 -27.02 -10.61
CA ALA A 90 -14.54 -26.33 -11.56
C ALA A 90 -15.24 -25.99 -12.88
N SER A 91 -16.05 -26.92 -13.41
CA SER A 91 -16.75 -26.68 -14.66
C SER A 91 -17.69 -25.47 -14.58
N ARG A 92 -18.34 -25.26 -13.43
CA ARG A 92 -19.20 -24.12 -13.17
C ARG A 92 -18.39 -22.87 -12.87
N HIS A 93 -17.37 -22.99 -12.01
CA HIS A 93 -16.46 -21.91 -11.65
C HIS A 93 -15.85 -21.22 -12.87
N PHE A 94 -15.24 -21.96 -13.79
CA PHE A 94 -14.62 -21.37 -14.98
C PHE A 94 -15.62 -20.80 -15.97
N VAL A 95 -16.84 -21.35 -16.04
CA VAL A 95 -17.92 -20.77 -16.84
C VAL A 95 -18.35 -19.42 -16.28
N VAL A 96 -18.50 -19.28 -14.97
CA VAL A 96 -18.82 -18.01 -14.31
C VAL A 96 -17.65 -17.02 -14.47
N ALA A 97 -16.42 -17.43 -14.18
CA ALA A 97 -15.23 -16.59 -14.32
C ALA A 97 -15.04 -16.07 -15.76
N ASN A 98 -15.37 -16.88 -16.78
CA ASN A 98 -15.33 -16.45 -18.18
C ASN A 98 -16.41 -15.41 -18.51
N LYS A 99 -17.61 -15.54 -17.93
CA LYS A 99 -18.68 -14.54 -18.10
C LYS A 99 -18.30 -13.19 -17.49
N GLU A 100 -17.63 -13.22 -16.34
CA GLU A 100 -17.13 -12.03 -15.65
C GLU A 100 -15.83 -11.46 -16.25
N GLY A 101 -15.33 -12.03 -17.34
CA GLY A 101 -14.13 -11.53 -18.02
C GLY A 101 -12.81 -11.86 -17.29
N MET A 102 -12.83 -12.65 -16.22
CA MET A 102 -11.63 -13.06 -15.48
C MET A 102 -10.77 -14.10 -16.21
N MET A 103 -11.21 -14.55 -17.39
CA MET A 103 -10.40 -15.36 -18.32
C MET A 103 -9.68 -14.49 -19.36
N GLY A 104 -9.81 -13.17 -19.25
CA GLY A 104 -9.23 -12.17 -20.15
C GLY A 104 -7.79 -11.78 -19.81
N LYS A 105 -7.33 -10.68 -20.43
CA LYS A 105 -5.99 -10.13 -20.17
C LYS A 105 -5.88 -9.62 -18.73
N GLY A 106 -4.77 -9.93 -18.06
CA GLY A 106 -4.52 -9.54 -16.66
C GLY A 106 -4.75 -10.66 -15.65
N PHE A 107 -5.27 -11.81 -16.07
CA PHE A 107 -5.48 -12.97 -15.19
C PHE A 107 -4.74 -14.21 -15.66
N ALA A 108 -4.21 -14.97 -14.71
CA ALA A 108 -3.54 -16.23 -14.93
C ALA A 108 -4.10 -17.31 -13.99
N TRP A 109 -4.28 -18.51 -14.54
CA TRP A 109 -4.93 -19.62 -13.85
C TRP A 109 -4.04 -20.86 -13.91
N LEU A 110 -3.74 -21.42 -12.75
CA LEU A 110 -3.01 -22.68 -12.59
C LEU A 110 -3.90 -23.69 -11.88
N VAL A 111 -4.17 -24.82 -12.53
CA VAL A 111 -5.01 -25.89 -11.97
C VAL A 111 -4.17 -27.10 -11.60
N THR A 112 -4.40 -27.60 -10.39
CA THR A 112 -3.74 -28.80 -9.84
C THR A 112 -4.36 -30.09 -10.37
N ASP A 113 -3.84 -31.24 -9.92
CA ASP A 113 -4.27 -32.57 -10.34
C ASP A 113 -5.73 -32.91 -10.01
N GLY A 114 -6.32 -32.25 -9.00
CA GLY A 114 -7.74 -32.36 -8.66
C GLY A 114 -8.67 -32.09 -9.84
N LEU A 115 -8.26 -31.18 -10.73
CA LEU A 115 -9.00 -30.83 -11.94
C LEU A 115 -8.33 -31.34 -13.22
N SER A 116 -7.01 -31.17 -13.33
CA SER A 116 -6.26 -31.39 -14.57
C SER A 116 -6.34 -32.84 -15.07
N ASN A 117 -6.55 -33.80 -14.17
CA ASN A 117 -6.76 -35.22 -14.46
C ASN A 117 -8.06 -35.52 -15.23
N PHE A 118 -9.03 -34.61 -15.16
CA PHE A 118 -10.37 -34.75 -15.74
C PHE A 118 -10.61 -33.88 -16.97
N VAL A 119 -9.71 -32.94 -17.29
CA VAL A 119 -9.86 -31.98 -18.41
C VAL A 119 -10.23 -32.67 -19.72
N ASP A 120 -9.65 -33.84 -20.02
CA ASP A 120 -9.94 -34.56 -21.27
C ASP A 120 -11.39 -35.08 -21.36
N THR A 121 -12.03 -35.32 -20.21
CA THR A 121 -13.38 -35.89 -20.05
C THR A 121 -14.45 -34.86 -19.67
N MET A 122 -14.07 -33.61 -19.40
CA MET A 122 -15.01 -32.54 -19.05
C MET A 122 -15.93 -32.15 -20.20
N ASP A 123 -17.01 -31.44 -19.86
CA ASP A 123 -17.93 -30.87 -20.84
C ASP A 123 -17.20 -29.90 -21.79
N PRO A 124 -17.44 -29.97 -23.11
CA PRO A 124 -16.79 -29.09 -24.08
C PRO A 124 -16.99 -27.59 -23.80
N ILE A 125 -18.14 -27.18 -23.25
CA ILE A 125 -18.43 -25.79 -22.91
C ILE A 125 -17.50 -25.33 -21.78
N ALA A 126 -17.34 -26.17 -20.75
CA ALA A 126 -16.42 -25.90 -19.65
C ALA A 126 -14.97 -25.80 -20.17
N ILE A 127 -14.53 -26.73 -21.02
CA ILE A 127 -13.18 -26.69 -21.61
C ILE A 127 -12.97 -25.42 -22.45
N ASP A 128 -13.99 -24.97 -23.20
CA ASP A 128 -13.91 -23.76 -24.01
C ASP A 128 -13.79 -22.49 -23.14
N SER A 129 -14.42 -22.48 -21.96
CA SER A 129 -14.28 -21.40 -20.96
C SER A 129 -12.90 -21.37 -20.28
N MET A 130 -12.15 -22.48 -20.31
CA MET A 130 -10.84 -22.63 -19.66
C MET A 130 -9.65 -22.34 -20.60
N LYS A 131 -9.86 -21.62 -21.70
CA LYS A 131 -8.77 -21.28 -22.63
C LYS A 131 -7.70 -20.44 -21.93
N GLY A 132 -6.45 -20.87 -22.03
CA GLY A 132 -5.30 -20.21 -21.41
C GLY A 132 -4.95 -20.71 -20.00
N VAL A 133 -5.79 -21.57 -19.40
CA VAL A 133 -5.49 -22.18 -18.10
C VAL A 133 -4.32 -23.15 -18.23
N ILE A 134 -3.37 -23.06 -17.29
CA ILE A 134 -2.24 -23.97 -17.17
C ILE A 134 -2.63 -25.10 -16.23
N GLY A 135 -2.48 -26.35 -16.66
CA GLY A 135 -2.76 -27.53 -15.87
C GLY A 135 -1.50 -28.33 -15.55
N LEU A 136 -1.49 -28.91 -14.35
CA LEU A 136 -0.44 -29.80 -13.87
C LEU A 136 -1.02 -31.18 -13.57
N ARG A 137 -0.53 -32.23 -14.25
CA ARG A 137 -0.99 -33.62 -14.01
C ARG A 137 0.16 -34.62 -14.08
N PRO A 138 0.05 -35.80 -13.49
CA PRO A 138 1.05 -36.86 -13.65
C PRO A 138 1.27 -37.25 -15.11
N TYR A 139 2.53 -37.41 -15.50
CA TYR A 139 2.89 -37.77 -16.86
C TYR A 139 2.56 -39.24 -17.15
N VAL A 140 1.90 -39.47 -18.29
CA VAL A 140 1.65 -40.82 -18.81
C VAL A 140 2.49 -41.06 -20.06
N PRO A 141 3.43 -42.03 -20.04
CA PRO A 141 4.25 -42.35 -21.20
C PRO A 141 3.40 -42.83 -22.38
N LYS A 142 3.69 -42.28 -23.57
CA LYS A 142 3.01 -42.66 -24.82
C LYS A 142 3.54 -43.99 -25.35
N THR A 143 3.11 -45.11 -24.75
CA THR A 143 3.54 -46.46 -25.16
C THR A 143 2.59 -47.09 -26.19
N ARG A 144 3.09 -48.10 -26.93
CA ARG A 144 2.25 -48.91 -27.84
C ARG A 144 1.15 -49.65 -27.07
N ALA A 145 1.45 -50.12 -25.85
CA ALA A 145 0.48 -50.77 -24.96
C ALA A 145 -0.69 -49.84 -24.61
N LEU A 146 -0.41 -48.59 -24.24
CA LEU A 146 -1.43 -47.58 -23.97
C LEU A 146 -2.29 -47.28 -25.20
N LYS A 147 -1.68 -47.15 -26.38
CA LYS A 147 -2.41 -46.95 -27.65
C LYS A 147 -3.36 -48.11 -27.94
N ASN A 148 -2.87 -49.36 -27.81
CA ASN A 148 -3.66 -50.56 -28.01
C ASN A 148 -4.82 -50.66 -26.99
N PHE A 149 -4.55 -50.33 -25.73
CA PHE A 149 -5.57 -50.30 -24.68
C PHE A 149 -6.67 -49.27 -24.98
N ARG A 150 -6.31 -48.03 -25.35
CA ARG A 150 -7.29 -46.99 -25.74
C ARG A 150 -8.14 -47.42 -26.94
N THR A 151 -7.54 -48.09 -27.93
CA THR A 151 -8.29 -48.64 -29.07
C THR A 151 -9.29 -49.72 -28.64
N ARG A 152 -8.87 -50.66 -27.77
CA ARG A 152 -9.76 -51.71 -27.22
C ARG A 152 -10.89 -51.10 -26.40
N TYR A 153 -10.57 -50.19 -25.49
CA TYR A 153 -11.54 -49.51 -24.63
C TYR A 153 -12.59 -48.75 -25.45
N LYS A 154 -12.16 -48.00 -26.48
CA LYS A 154 -13.08 -47.28 -27.36
C LYS A 154 -14.07 -48.21 -28.08
N ARG A 155 -13.61 -49.38 -28.54
CA ARG A 155 -14.49 -50.40 -29.17
C ARG A 155 -15.54 -50.90 -28.17
N ILE A 156 -15.13 -51.28 -26.96
CA ILE A 156 -16.04 -51.79 -25.93
C ILE A 156 -17.06 -50.73 -25.49
N SER A 157 -16.61 -49.48 -25.29
CA SER A 157 -17.49 -48.37 -24.93
C SER A 157 -18.52 -48.08 -26.01
N SER A 158 -18.13 -48.12 -27.29
CA SER A 158 -19.07 -47.93 -28.41
C SER A 158 -20.13 -49.04 -28.52
N MET A 159 -19.80 -50.27 -28.13
CA MET A 159 -20.75 -51.40 -28.13
C MET A 159 -21.79 -51.27 -27.02
N LYS A 160 -21.43 -50.71 -25.86
CA LYS A 160 -22.33 -50.55 -24.71
C LYS A 160 -23.25 -49.31 -24.79
N GLN A 161 -23.34 -48.65 -25.95
CA GLN A 161 -24.12 -47.41 -26.21
C GLN A 161 -23.85 -46.22 -25.25
N ASN A 162 -22.84 -46.29 -24.38
CA ASN A 162 -22.50 -45.22 -23.46
C ASN A 162 -21.64 -44.15 -24.16
N LYS A 163 -22.29 -43.20 -24.86
CA LYS A 163 -21.63 -42.08 -25.54
C LYS A 163 -20.72 -41.25 -24.61
N ALA A 164 -21.10 -41.10 -23.34
CA ALA A 164 -20.34 -40.39 -22.31
C ALA A 164 -19.02 -41.10 -21.90
N ALA A 165 -18.93 -42.43 -22.04
CA ALA A 165 -17.79 -43.22 -21.56
C ALA A 165 -16.66 -43.40 -22.59
N THR A 166 -16.70 -42.68 -23.71
CA THR A 166 -15.76 -42.89 -24.83
C THR A 166 -14.35 -42.35 -24.57
N LYS A 167 -14.21 -41.44 -23.60
CA LYS A 167 -12.92 -40.87 -23.18
C LYS A 167 -12.56 -41.40 -21.80
N LEU A 168 -11.32 -41.84 -21.67
CA LEU A 168 -10.76 -42.40 -20.44
C LEU A 168 -9.94 -41.33 -19.72
N ASN A 169 -10.23 -41.10 -18.44
CA ASN A 169 -9.44 -40.20 -17.59
C ASN A 169 -8.20 -40.93 -17.02
N LEU A 170 -7.31 -40.16 -16.40
CA LEU A 170 -6.09 -40.71 -15.80
C LEU A 170 -6.39 -41.72 -14.69
N LEU A 171 -7.37 -41.43 -13.83
CA LEU A 171 -7.77 -42.31 -12.74
C LEU A 171 -8.22 -43.70 -13.24
N GLY A 172 -8.91 -43.75 -14.40
CA GLY A 172 -9.29 -45.01 -15.03
C GLY A 172 -8.09 -45.82 -15.54
N LEU A 173 -7.01 -45.16 -15.97
CA LEU A 173 -5.76 -45.83 -16.32
C LEU A 173 -5.07 -46.40 -15.08
N TRP A 174 -5.03 -45.64 -13.98
CA TRP A 174 -4.48 -46.11 -12.73
C TRP A 174 -5.28 -47.27 -12.14
N LEU A 175 -6.61 -47.22 -12.19
CA LEU A 175 -7.44 -48.33 -11.74
C LEU A 175 -7.13 -49.62 -12.52
N TYR A 176 -6.97 -49.52 -13.85
CA TYR A 176 -6.56 -50.66 -14.65
C TYR A 176 -5.21 -51.22 -14.20
N ASP A 177 -4.23 -50.35 -13.98
CA ASP A 177 -2.91 -50.77 -13.54
C ASP A 177 -2.91 -51.35 -12.13
N ILE A 178 -3.69 -50.81 -11.19
CA ILE A 178 -3.83 -51.35 -9.83
C ILE A 178 -4.40 -52.77 -9.88
N VAL A 179 -5.45 -52.99 -10.67
CA VAL A 179 -6.04 -54.33 -10.85
C VAL A 179 -5.04 -55.27 -11.52
N TRP A 180 -4.26 -54.78 -12.48
CA TRP A 180 -3.19 -55.55 -13.13
C TRP A 180 -2.08 -55.92 -12.15
N GLY A 181 -1.63 -54.96 -11.34
CA GLY A 181 -0.66 -55.15 -10.27
C GLY A 181 -1.14 -56.18 -9.25
N LEU A 182 -2.40 -56.08 -8.82
CA LEU A 182 -3.02 -57.05 -7.92
C LEU A 182 -3.02 -58.45 -8.52
N GLY A 183 -3.41 -58.60 -9.80
CA GLY A 183 -3.33 -59.88 -10.51
C GLY A 183 -1.93 -60.48 -10.51
N MET A 184 -0.91 -59.67 -10.85
CA MET A 184 0.49 -60.11 -10.82
C MET A 184 0.95 -60.52 -9.42
N THR A 185 0.53 -59.80 -8.36
CA THR A 185 0.88 -60.18 -6.98
C THR A 185 0.27 -61.52 -6.59
N VAL A 186 -0.99 -61.77 -6.95
CA VAL A 186 -1.67 -63.05 -6.69
C VAL A 186 -1.00 -64.20 -7.44
N GLU A 187 -0.64 -64.01 -8.71
CA GLU A 187 0.10 -65.00 -9.50
C GLU A 187 1.48 -65.31 -8.90
N ARG A 188 2.20 -64.28 -8.41
CA ARG A 188 3.54 -64.42 -7.82
C ARG A 188 3.53 -65.16 -6.48
N ILE A 189 2.45 -65.03 -5.70
CA ILE A 189 2.27 -65.73 -4.42
C ILE A 189 2.01 -67.23 -4.62
N GLY A 190 1.67 -67.65 -5.85
CA GLY A 190 1.95 -68.98 -6.39
C GLY A 190 1.62 -70.17 -5.48
N ASN A 191 0.42 -70.73 -5.69
CA ASN A 191 -0.13 -71.97 -5.12
C ASN A 191 -1.13 -71.80 -3.96
N VAL A 192 -2.30 -71.28 -4.32
CA VAL A 192 -3.45 -71.11 -3.42
C VAL A 192 -4.40 -72.29 -3.61
N ASN A 193 -4.19 -73.38 -2.86
CA ASN A 193 -5.26 -74.37 -2.68
C ASN A 193 -6.47 -73.67 -2.04
N SER A 194 -7.67 -74.11 -2.38
CA SER A 194 -8.96 -73.52 -1.96
C SER A 194 -9.21 -73.40 -0.43
N GLY A 195 -8.24 -73.79 0.40
CA GLY A 195 -8.19 -73.54 1.85
C GLY A 195 -7.61 -72.19 2.27
N PHE A 196 -6.99 -71.41 1.39
CA PHE A 196 -6.34 -70.12 1.72
C PHE A 196 -7.32 -69.02 2.19
N LEU A 197 -8.60 -69.12 1.82
CA LEU A 197 -9.63 -68.22 2.35
C LEU A 197 -9.97 -68.51 3.83
N LYS A 198 -9.50 -69.64 4.39
CA LYS A 198 -9.82 -70.08 5.76
C LYS A 198 -8.79 -69.65 6.81
N GLU A 199 -7.59 -69.24 6.40
CA GLU A 199 -6.53 -68.72 7.29
C GLU A 199 -6.06 -67.33 6.81
N MET A 200 -6.99 -66.37 6.73
CA MET A 200 -6.72 -64.95 6.43
C MET A 200 -6.09 -64.19 7.62
N ASN A 201 -5.11 -64.78 8.33
CA ASN A 201 -4.49 -64.14 9.51
C ASN A 201 -3.04 -63.68 9.32
N ASP A 202 -2.36 -64.03 8.21
CA ASP A 202 -0.95 -63.67 8.06
C ASP A 202 -0.72 -62.40 7.23
N ARG A 203 0.00 -61.44 7.82
CA ARG A 203 0.40 -60.13 7.26
C ARG A 203 1.33 -60.23 6.03
N THR A 204 1.65 -61.42 5.55
CA THR A 204 2.57 -61.69 4.44
C THR A 204 2.02 -61.28 3.07
N TRP A 205 0.71 -61.42 2.82
CA TRP A 205 0.09 -60.94 1.58
C TRP A 205 0.07 -59.40 1.51
N LEU A 206 -0.12 -58.72 2.66
CA LEU A 206 0.00 -57.26 2.74
C LEU A 206 1.42 -56.83 2.34
N ILE A 207 2.47 -57.53 2.78
CA ILE A 207 3.84 -57.20 2.40
C ILE A 207 4.08 -57.38 0.88
N GLY A 208 3.48 -58.41 0.27
CA GLY A 208 3.54 -58.64 -1.18
C GLY A 208 2.79 -57.60 -2.03
N ILE A 209 1.68 -57.07 -1.52
CA ILE A 209 0.89 -55.99 -2.17
C ILE A 209 1.50 -54.61 -1.95
N LEU A 210 2.20 -54.39 -0.82
CA LEU A 210 2.71 -53.09 -0.41
C LEU A 210 4.11 -52.74 -0.94
N ASN A 211 4.82 -53.69 -1.56
CA ASN A 211 6.19 -53.52 -2.05
C ASN A 211 6.46 -53.69 -3.57
N PRO A 212 5.46 -53.70 -4.51
CA PRO A 212 5.77 -53.75 -5.92
C PRO A 212 5.93 -52.35 -6.50
N SER A 213 7.15 -51.98 -6.88
CA SER A 213 7.32 -51.14 -8.05
C SER A 213 6.93 -52.00 -9.26
N PHE A 214 5.90 -51.61 -9.99
CA PHE A 214 5.50 -52.33 -11.20
C PHE A 214 5.25 -51.37 -12.35
N ARG A 215 5.51 -51.87 -13.56
CA ARG A 215 5.31 -51.10 -14.78
C ARG A 215 3.94 -51.41 -15.36
N GLY A 216 3.01 -50.47 -15.20
CA GLY A 216 1.69 -50.48 -15.80
C GLY A 216 1.66 -49.81 -17.18
N ILE A 217 0.46 -49.68 -17.76
CA ILE A 217 0.22 -48.93 -19.00
C ILE A 217 0.29 -47.41 -18.80
N SER A 218 0.09 -46.94 -17.57
CA SER A 218 0.19 -45.52 -17.18
C SER A 218 1.62 -45.08 -16.84
N GLY A 219 2.56 -46.02 -16.70
CA GLY A 219 3.95 -45.74 -16.33
C GLY A 219 4.47 -46.71 -15.28
N VAL A 220 5.56 -46.32 -14.62
CA VAL A 220 6.03 -47.02 -13.42
C VAL A 220 5.21 -46.52 -12.24
N LEU A 221 4.60 -47.45 -11.52
CA LEU A 221 3.84 -47.17 -10.31
C LEU A 221 4.70 -47.54 -9.12
N ASP A 222 5.20 -46.52 -8.44
CA ASP A 222 5.96 -46.66 -7.20
C ASP A 222 5.04 -46.34 -6.01
N LEU A 223 4.87 -47.33 -5.13
CA LEU A 223 4.15 -47.21 -3.88
C LEU A 223 5.15 -46.87 -2.76
N VAL A 224 5.32 -45.59 -2.47
CA VAL A 224 6.15 -45.14 -1.36
C VAL A 224 5.23 -44.97 -0.14
N ASN A 225 5.57 -45.59 0.99
CA ASN A 225 4.77 -45.49 2.23
C ASN A 225 3.27 -45.79 2.04
N ARG A 226 2.95 -46.81 1.23
CA ARG A 226 1.57 -47.26 0.91
C ARG A 226 0.77 -46.28 0.04
N GLN A 227 1.42 -45.33 -0.62
CA GLN A 227 0.76 -44.33 -1.46
C GLN A 227 1.44 -44.21 -2.81
N PHE A 228 0.63 -43.96 -3.83
CA PHE A 228 1.15 -43.71 -5.16
C PHE A 228 1.75 -42.31 -5.23
N GLN A 229 3.02 -42.22 -5.62
CA GLN A 229 3.69 -40.94 -5.82
C GLN A 229 4.16 -40.83 -7.28
N PRO A 230 3.56 -39.92 -8.08
CA PRO A 230 4.08 -39.63 -9.41
C PRO A 230 5.53 -39.14 -9.34
N SER A 231 6.39 -39.67 -10.20
CA SER A 231 7.79 -39.21 -10.31
C SER A 231 7.95 -38.06 -11.31
N VAL A 232 6.98 -37.87 -12.21
CA VAL A 232 7.00 -36.87 -13.27
C VAL A 232 5.63 -36.23 -13.44
N PHE A 233 5.59 -34.90 -13.52
CA PHE A 233 4.38 -34.13 -13.83
C PHE A 233 4.49 -33.47 -15.21
N GLU A 234 3.43 -33.55 -16.00
CA GLU A 234 3.22 -32.86 -17.27
C GLU A 234 2.55 -31.50 -17.01
N ILE A 235 3.18 -30.43 -17.48
CA ILE A 235 2.63 -29.06 -17.47
C ILE A 235 2.07 -28.78 -18.87
N PHE A 236 0.81 -28.38 -18.96
CA PHE A 236 0.14 -28.14 -20.25
C PHE A 236 -0.78 -26.92 -20.22
N ASN A 237 -0.99 -26.30 -21.38
CA ASN A 237 -1.94 -25.20 -21.58
C ASN A 237 -3.21 -25.73 -22.26
N ILE A 238 -4.37 -25.34 -21.74
CA ILE A 238 -5.68 -25.65 -22.32
C ILE A 238 -5.99 -24.66 -23.45
N THR A 239 -5.99 -25.15 -24.69
CA THR A 239 -6.28 -24.32 -25.90
C THR A 239 -7.63 -24.66 -26.56
N GLY A 240 -8.50 -25.39 -25.85
CA GLY A 240 -9.82 -25.83 -26.33
C GLY A 240 -9.84 -27.27 -26.84
N LYS A 241 -9.41 -27.53 -28.08
CA LYS A 241 -9.52 -28.87 -28.69
C LYS A 241 -8.40 -29.85 -28.35
N ARG A 242 -7.20 -29.33 -28.05
CA ARG A 242 -6.02 -30.13 -27.68
C ARG A 242 -5.20 -29.38 -26.62
N ASN A 243 -4.73 -30.12 -25.63
CA ASN A 243 -3.85 -29.57 -24.62
C ASN A 243 -2.44 -29.47 -25.21
N ARG A 244 -1.82 -28.28 -25.10
CA ARG A 244 -0.45 -28.05 -25.54
C ARG A 244 0.49 -28.27 -24.37
N VAL A 245 1.34 -29.27 -24.44
CA VAL A 245 2.36 -29.53 -23.41
C VAL A 245 3.42 -28.43 -23.46
N ILE A 246 3.71 -27.83 -22.30
CA ILE A 246 4.67 -26.74 -22.12
C ILE A 246 6.00 -27.30 -21.60
N GLY A 247 5.95 -28.26 -20.67
CA GLY A 247 7.13 -28.85 -20.05
C GLY A 247 6.81 -30.03 -19.14
N TYR A 248 7.85 -30.55 -18.50
CA TYR A 248 7.74 -31.62 -17.51
C TYR A 248 8.50 -31.26 -16.26
N TRP A 249 7.91 -31.53 -15.10
CA TRP A 249 8.56 -31.38 -13.80
C TRP A 249 8.99 -32.74 -13.25
N THR A 250 10.17 -32.79 -12.67
CA THR A 250 10.70 -33.95 -11.94
C THR A 250 11.32 -33.48 -10.63
N ASN A 251 11.31 -34.35 -9.62
CA ASN A 251 11.85 -34.03 -8.30
C ASN A 251 13.35 -33.64 -8.34
N ASP A 252 14.13 -34.33 -9.17
CA ASP A 252 15.60 -34.19 -9.15
C ASP A 252 16.12 -33.07 -10.06
N GLN A 253 15.38 -32.73 -11.12
CA GLN A 253 15.83 -31.76 -12.15
C GLN A 253 14.95 -30.52 -12.25
N GLY A 254 13.87 -30.42 -11.48
CA GLY A 254 12.90 -29.33 -11.60
C GLY A 254 12.17 -29.36 -12.95
N ILE A 255 11.92 -28.18 -13.55
CA ILE A 255 11.17 -28.05 -14.81
C ILE A 255 12.09 -28.14 -16.03
N SER A 256 11.76 -29.07 -16.92
CA SER A 256 12.32 -29.18 -18.27
C SER A 256 11.35 -28.62 -19.32
N LYS A 257 11.82 -27.67 -20.15
CA LYS A 257 11.04 -27.11 -21.27
C LYS A 257 11.11 -28.03 -22.49
N ASN A 258 9.97 -28.26 -23.14
CA ASN A 258 9.90 -29.10 -24.34
C ASN A 258 10.27 -28.27 -25.59
N ASN A 259 11.49 -28.42 -26.10
CA ASN A 259 12.02 -27.63 -27.23
C ASN A 259 11.48 -28.03 -28.62
N ASN A 260 10.55 -28.99 -28.73
CA ASN A 260 10.06 -29.50 -30.02
C ASN A 260 8.94 -28.67 -30.70
N SER A 261 8.89 -27.36 -30.49
CA SER A 261 8.03 -26.46 -31.29
C SER A 261 8.81 -25.70 -32.36
N THR A 262 9.53 -26.43 -33.22
CA THR A 262 9.96 -25.94 -34.55
C THR A 262 8.80 -26.05 -35.53
N SER A 263 7.79 -25.20 -35.38
CA SER A 263 6.93 -24.81 -36.50
C SER A 263 6.83 -23.30 -36.51
N ARG A 264 7.36 -22.70 -37.57
CA ARG A 264 7.39 -21.26 -37.90
C ARG A 264 6.01 -20.56 -38.00
N ASN A 265 4.95 -21.16 -37.48
CA ASN A 265 3.65 -20.54 -37.28
C ASN A 265 3.20 -20.82 -35.84
N THR A 266 3.84 -20.15 -34.88
CA THR A 266 3.21 -19.87 -33.60
C THR A 266 1.98 -18.98 -33.87
N PRO A 267 0.74 -19.36 -33.47
CA PRO A 267 -0.24 -18.33 -33.25
C PRO A 267 0.35 -17.41 -32.17
N ARG A 268 0.30 -16.13 -32.48
CA ARG A 268 0.89 -14.95 -31.83
C ARG A 268 0.34 -14.70 -30.41
N ILE A 269 0.27 -15.74 -29.58
CA ILE A 269 -0.42 -15.76 -28.27
C ILE A 269 0.49 -16.28 -27.13
N LEU A 270 1.73 -16.73 -27.41
CA LEU A 270 2.66 -17.20 -26.36
C LEU A 270 4.10 -16.67 -26.51
N GLN A 271 4.27 -15.55 -27.17
CA GLN A 271 5.14 -14.52 -26.61
C GLN A 271 4.17 -13.60 -25.90
N ALA A 272 4.37 -13.34 -24.61
CA ALA A 272 4.19 -11.96 -24.22
C ALA A 272 5.11 -11.20 -25.18
N GLU A 273 4.54 -10.64 -26.26
CA GLU A 273 5.04 -9.34 -26.73
C GLU A 273 5.29 -8.58 -25.43
N GLU A 274 6.51 -8.09 -25.22
CA GLU A 274 6.82 -7.17 -24.12
C GLU A 274 5.54 -6.40 -23.85
N PRO A 275 4.93 -6.54 -22.64
CA PRO A 275 3.57 -6.09 -22.40
C PRO A 275 3.51 -4.72 -23.02
N THR A 276 2.72 -4.52 -24.10
CA THR A 276 2.73 -3.26 -24.87
C THR A 276 2.72 -2.18 -23.83
N ARG A 277 3.87 -1.51 -23.61
CA ARG A 277 4.21 -0.90 -22.31
C ARG A 277 2.94 -0.24 -21.84
N ALA A 278 2.29 -0.79 -20.80
CA ALA A 278 0.99 -0.28 -20.41
C ALA A 278 1.27 1.18 -20.08
N LYS A 279 0.84 2.09 -20.96
CA LYS A 279 1.29 3.47 -20.93
C LYS A 279 0.33 4.21 -20.04
N TRP A 280 0.73 4.41 -18.80
CA TRP A 280 -0.11 5.09 -17.82
C TRP A 280 -0.14 6.57 -18.12
N THR A 281 -1.29 7.05 -18.58
CA THR A 281 -1.58 8.48 -18.68
C THR A 281 -1.80 9.06 -17.28
N ILE A 282 -0.88 9.90 -16.82
CA ILE A 282 -0.98 10.58 -15.53
C ILE A 282 -1.40 12.03 -15.77
N GLY A 283 -2.56 12.40 -15.23
CA GLY A 283 -3.08 13.75 -15.29
C GLY A 283 -2.33 14.69 -14.35
N VAL A 284 -1.97 15.86 -14.85
CA VAL A 284 -1.30 16.90 -14.08
C VAL A 284 -2.09 18.21 -14.21
N PRO A 285 -2.38 18.91 -13.10
CA PRO A 285 -3.19 20.14 -13.13
C PRO A 285 -2.44 21.29 -13.80
N SER A 286 -3.10 22.00 -14.72
CA SER A 286 -2.58 23.27 -15.26
C SER A 286 -3.02 24.45 -14.40
N LYS A 287 -2.20 24.84 -13.42
CA LYS A 287 -2.49 25.99 -12.56
C LYS A 287 -1.39 27.03 -12.62
N LYS A 288 -1.78 28.30 -12.74
CA LYS A 288 -0.88 29.45 -12.64
C LYS A 288 -0.68 29.80 -11.17
N GLY A 289 0.57 29.78 -10.69
CA GLY A 289 0.95 30.34 -9.38
C GLY A 289 1.55 29.36 -8.37
N PHE A 290 1.62 28.06 -8.65
CA PHE A 290 2.19 27.03 -7.77
C PHE A 290 3.19 26.15 -8.53
N ASN A 291 4.22 26.78 -9.08
CA ASN A 291 5.18 26.10 -9.95
C ASN A 291 6.14 25.20 -9.15
N GLU A 292 6.16 25.32 -7.82
CA GLU A 292 6.98 24.50 -6.93
C GLU A 292 6.51 23.04 -6.89
N PHE A 293 5.19 22.81 -6.98
CA PHE A 293 4.60 21.47 -6.95
C PHE A 293 4.60 20.81 -8.33
N VAL A 294 4.26 21.60 -9.35
CA VAL A 294 4.22 21.18 -10.75
C VAL A 294 4.56 22.38 -11.62
N ASN A 295 5.63 22.28 -12.41
CA ASN A 295 5.97 23.31 -13.39
C ASN A 295 5.91 22.76 -14.81
N ILE A 296 4.84 23.11 -15.52
CA ILE A 296 4.69 22.77 -16.93
C ILE A 296 5.24 23.93 -17.75
N ARG A 297 6.44 23.76 -18.32
CA ARG A 297 6.96 24.70 -19.32
C ARG A 297 6.11 24.60 -20.57
N SER A 298 5.45 25.70 -20.93
CA SER A 298 4.55 25.76 -22.09
C SER A 298 5.35 25.68 -23.40
N GLY A 299 5.58 24.46 -23.88
CA GLY A 299 6.21 24.15 -25.16
C GLY A 299 5.83 22.74 -25.62
N ASN A 300 5.50 22.58 -26.90
CA ASN A 300 4.96 21.38 -27.53
C ASN A 300 5.65 20.06 -27.12
N LYS A 301 4.81 19.05 -26.82
CA LYS A 301 5.16 17.62 -26.60
C LYS A 301 6.47 17.43 -25.84
N SER A 302 6.41 17.63 -24.53
CA SER A 302 7.48 17.28 -23.61
C SER A 302 7.78 15.79 -23.69
N ASN A 303 9.01 15.44 -24.07
CA ASN A 303 9.62 14.20 -23.61
C ASN A 303 9.44 14.13 -22.08
N ASP A 304 9.12 12.94 -21.55
CA ASP A 304 8.82 12.69 -20.12
C ASP A 304 9.92 13.12 -19.13
N ASP A 305 11.13 13.41 -19.64
CA ASP A 305 12.33 13.62 -18.83
C ASP A 305 12.45 15.02 -18.17
N GLU A 306 11.62 16.00 -18.51
CA GLU A 306 11.81 17.39 -18.03
C GLU A 306 10.57 18.08 -17.42
N LEU A 307 9.69 17.36 -16.72
CA LEU A 307 8.70 18.01 -15.84
C LEU A 307 9.26 18.15 -14.41
N PRO A 308 9.70 19.35 -13.97
CA PRO A 308 10.12 19.59 -12.59
C PRO A 308 8.92 19.94 -11.69
N GLY A 309 8.99 19.51 -10.43
CA GLY A 309 7.99 19.83 -9.41
C GLY A 309 8.05 18.83 -8.25
N PHE A 310 7.81 19.30 -7.03
CA PHE A 310 7.87 18.47 -5.83
C PHE A 310 6.95 17.24 -5.92
N SER A 311 5.70 17.43 -6.32
CA SER A 311 4.71 16.34 -6.44
C SER A 311 5.11 15.34 -7.53
N ILE A 312 5.75 15.81 -8.60
CA ILE A 312 6.24 14.97 -9.70
C ILE A 312 7.43 14.13 -9.23
N GLU A 313 8.38 14.71 -8.50
CA GLU A 313 9.55 14.00 -8.02
C GLU A 313 9.16 12.91 -6.99
N VAL A 314 8.25 13.22 -6.07
CA VAL A 314 7.67 12.23 -5.15
C VAL A 314 7.03 11.08 -5.94
N PHE A 315 6.23 11.39 -6.96
CA PHE A 315 5.61 10.37 -7.79
C PHE A 315 6.65 9.50 -8.51
N ARG A 316 7.69 10.09 -9.11
CA ARG A 316 8.78 9.32 -9.77
C ARG A 316 9.46 8.37 -8.79
N LYS A 317 9.80 8.85 -7.58
CA LYS A 317 10.42 8.01 -6.55
C LYS A 317 9.54 6.84 -6.12
N VAL A 318 8.24 7.08 -5.96
CA VAL A 318 7.26 6.02 -5.64
C VAL A 318 7.13 5.05 -6.82
N TRP A 319 7.09 5.55 -8.05
CA TRP A 319 7.00 4.73 -9.25
C TRP A 319 8.20 3.79 -9.39
N ASP A 320 9.42 4.33 -9.23
CA ASP A 320 10.65 3.55 -9.34
C ASP A 320 10.79 2.49 -8.24
N PHE A 321 10.21 2.73 -7.06
CA PHE A 321 10.29 1.81 -5.92
C PHE A 321 9.18 0.74 -5.91
N ALA A 322 7.96 1.12 -6.29
CA ALA A 322 6.78 0.28 -6.07
C ALA A 322 6.31 -0.49 -7.31
N LEU A 323 6.64 -0.04 -8.53
CA LEU A 323 6.10 -0.61 -9.77
C LEU A 323 7.16 -1.39 -10.57
N PRO A 324 6.78 -2.50 -11.25
CA PRO A 324 7.68 -3.26 -12.09
C PRO A 324 8.27 -2.39 -13.22
N SER A 325 9.56 -2.60 -13.52
CA SER A 325 10.33 -1.85 -14.54
C SER A 325 9.80 -1.95 -15.98
N THR A 326 8.75 -2.74 -16.20
CA THR A 326 8.07 -2.96 -17.48
C THR A 326 6.96 -1.94 -17.78
N THR A 327 6.62 -1.06 -16.84
CA THR A 327 5.51 -0.10 -16.98
C THR A 327 6.04 1.31 -17.30
N SER A 328 5.57 1.92 -18.40
CA SER A 328 5.88 3.32 -18.74
C SER A 328 4.70 4.23 -18.41
N TYR A 329 4.98 5.47 -18.04
CA TYR A 329 3.96 6.50 -17.85
C TYR A 329 4.23 7.71 -18.73
N GLU A 330 3.20 8.51 -18.99
CA GLU A 330 3.32 9.83 -19.61
C GLU A 330 2.49 10.84 -18.83
N PHE A 331 3.07 12.01 -18.58
CA PHE A 331 2.35 13.12 -17.98
C PHE A 331 1.54 13.88 -19.02
N VAL A 332 0.23 14.00 -18.79
CA VAL A 332 -0.68 14.79 -19.61
C VAL A 332 -1.20 15.96 -18.81
N ASN A 333 -0.98 17.16 -19.35
CA ASN A 333 -1.50 18.38 -18.79
C ASN A 333 -3.02 18.47 -19.01
N ILE A 334 -3.78 18.68 -17.93
CA ILE A 334 -5.21 18.85 -17.97
C ILE A 334 -5.57 20.26 -17.49
N ASN A 335 -6.19 21.01 -18.40
CA ASN A 335 -6.80 22.30 -18.09
C ASN A 335 -8.19 22.05 -17.50
N GLY A 336 -8.45 22.57 -16.30
CA GLY A 336 -9.76 22.42 -15.65
C GLY A 336 -9.67 22.69 -14.15
N THR A 337 -10.78 22.47 -13.46
CA THR A 337 -10.77 22.47 -11.99
C THR A 337 -10.16 21.16 -11.46
N TYR A 338 -9.69 21.16 -10.21
CA TYR A 338 -9.23 19.92 -9.57
C TYR A 338 -10.35 18.87 -9.47
N ASP A 339 -11.60 19.31 -9.36
CA ASP A 339 -12.76 18.43 -9.31
C ASP A 339 -12.93 17.72 -10.66
N ASP A 340 -12.81 18.47 -11.77
CA ASP A 340 -12.82 17.91 -13.12
C ASP A 340 -11.65 16.95 -13.35
N LEU A 341 -10.45 17.29 -12.87
CA LEU A 341 -9.27 16.44 -12.95
C LEU A 341 -9.51 15.10 -12.24
N CYS A 342 -10.06 15.13 -11.02
CA CYS A 342 -10.40 13.91 -10.29
C CYS A 342 -11.46 13.10 -11.04
N CYS A 343 -12.54 13.73 -11.51
CA CYS A 343 -13.59 12.99 -12.20
C CYS A 343 -13.13 12.44 -13.57
N GLN A 344 -12.10 12.99 -14.21
CA GLN A 344 -11.50 12.39 -15.41
C GLN A 344 -10.84 11.03 -15.14
N VAL A 345 -10.36 10.78 -13.91
CA VAL A 345 -9.89 9.45 -13.49
C VAL A 345 -11.07 8.48 -13.44
N LYS A 346 -12.21 8.87 -12.86
CA LYS A 346 -13.44 8.06 -12.82
C LYS A 346 -13.93 7.67 -14.21
N TYR A 347 -13.88 8.60 -15.16
CA TYR A 347 -14.29 8.37 -16.54
C TYR A 347 -13.21 7.66 -17.38
N GLN A 348 -12.14 7.15 -16.77
CA GLN A 348 -11.05 6.42 -17.41
C GLN A 348 -10.37 7.19 -18.56
N LYS A 349 -10.37 8.53 -18.50
CA LYS A 349 -9.62 9.38 -19.46
C LYS A 349 -8.15 9.49 -19.09
N ILE A 350 -7.86 9.39 -17.78
CA ILE A 350 -6.53 9.30 -17.19
C ILE A 350 -6.54 8.18 -16.15
N HIS A 351 -5.36 7.60 -15.87
CA HIS A 351 -5.23 6.49 -14.93
C HIS A 351 -4.99 6.98 -13.49
N ALA A 352 -4.25 8.07 -13.35
CA ALA A 352 -3.95 8.68 -12.07
C ALA A 352 -3.82 10.20 -12.24
N ALA A 353 -3.91 10.94 -11.15
CA ALA A 353 -3.67 12.38 -11.12
C ALA A 353 -2.62 12.73 -10.07
N VAL A 354 -1.67 13.60 -10.43
CA VAL A 354 -0.55 14.02 -9.56
C VAL A 354 -0.48 15.53 -9.51
N GLY A 355 -0.38 16.09 -8.31
CA GLY A 355 -0.21 17.53 -8.10
C GLY A 355 -0.52 17.95 -6.66
N ASP A 356 -0.73 19.25 -6.46
CA ASP A 356 -1.16 19.90 -5.21
C ASP A 356 -2.68 19.69 -4.96
N ILE A 357 -3.14 18.45 -5.04
CA ILE A 357 -4.57 18.10 -4.95
C ILE A 357 -4.97 17.94 -3.48
N SER A 358 -5.85 18.79 -2.99
CA SER A 358 -6.42 18.64 -1.64
C SER A 358 -7.47 17.52 -1.59
N ILE A 359 -7.38 16.68 -0.55
CA ILE A 359 -8.33 15.62 -0.24
C ILE A 359 -9.59 16.28 0.36
N VAL A 360 -10.71 16.21 -0.36
CA VAL A 360 -12.01 16.79 0.06
C VAL A 360 -13.12 15.76 -0.21
N ALA A 361 -14.14 15.73 0.65
CA ALA A 361 -15.25 14.77 0.55
C ALA A 361 -16.02 14.81 -0.79
N SER A 362 -16.06 15.94 -1.49
CA SER A 362 -16.67 16.00 -2.82
C SER A 362 -15.86 15.20 -3.86
N ARG A 363 -14.52 15.20 -3.74
CA ARG A 363 -13.60 14.55 -4.68
C ARG A 363 -13.49 13.05 -4.44
N THR A 364 -13.72 12.57 -3.22
CA THR A 364 -13.73 11.14 -2.91
C THR A 364 -14.83 10.38 -3.63
N ASN A 365 -15.88 11.07 -4.09
CA ASN A 365 -16.92 10.47 -4.95
C ASN A 365 -16.43 10.20 -6.39
N CYS A 366 -15.30 10.82 -6.78
CA CYS A 366 -14.68 10.67 -8.08
C CYS A 366 -13.41 9.81 -8.05
N VAL A 367 -12.60 9.90 -7.00
CA VAL A 367 -11.31 9.20 -6.91
C VAL A 367 -11.02 8.72 -5.50
N ASP A 368 -10.27 7.63 -5.40
CA ASP A 368 -9.61 7.23 -4.17
C ASP A 368 -8.27 7.96 -4.04
N PHE A 369 -7.97 8.44 -2.83
CA PHE A 369 -6.72 9.15 -2.53
C PHE A 369 -5.73 8.24 -1.81
N THR A 370 -4.43 8.46 -2.05
CA THR A 370 -3.37 7.89 -1.22
C THR A 370 -3.31 8.60 0.12
N LEU A 371 -2.49 8.06 1.04
CA LEU A 371 -2.11 8.81 2.24
C LEU A 371 -1.48 10.16 1.83
N PRO A 372 -1.86 11.26 2.50
CA PRO A 372 -1.31 12.58 2.19
C PRO A 372 0.19 12.60 2.51
N TYR A 373 1.01 12.99 1.54
CA TYR A 373 2.45 13.16 1.70
C TYR A 373 2.83 14.55 2.24
N LEU A 374 1.86 15.46 2.33
CA LEU A 374 1.98 16.79 2.95
C LEU A 374 0.77 17.02 3.86
N GLU A 375 1.02 17.54 5.06
CA GLU A 375 -0.05 17.97 5.94
C GLU A 375 -0.77 19.18 5.34
N THR A 376 -2.09 19.11 5.27
CA THR A 376 -2.93 20.23 4.85
C THR A 376 -3.29 21.06 6.08
N GLY A 377 -2.97 22.36 6.02
CA GLY A 377 -3.31 23.33 7.05
C GLY A 377 -3.84 24.62 6.44
N VAL A 378 -4.86 25.21 7.06
CA VAL A 378 -5.31 26.56 6.70
C VAL A 378 -4.51 27.54 7.54
N ALA A 379 -3.63 28.29 6.88
CA ALA A 379 -2.87 29.37 7.51
C ALA A 379 -3.29 30.72 6.95
N MET A 380 -3.40 31.73 7.81
CA MET A 380 -3.66 33.10 7.39
C MET A 380 -2.33 33.80 7.12
N LEU A 381 -2.07 34.13 5.85
CA LEU A 381 -0.95 34.99 5.49
C LEU A 381 -1.33 36.45 5.77
N ILE A 382 -0.78 37.02 6.83
CA ILE A 382 -0.95 38.43 7.14
C ILE A 382 0.29 39.18 6.66
N LYS A 383 0.10 40.22 5.84
CA LYS A 383 1.19 41.12 5.51
C LYS A 383 1.69 41.75 6.80
N VAL A 384 2.94 41.43 7.17
CA VAL A 384 3.62 42.09 8.28
C VAL A 384 3.73 43.56 7.93
N ARG A 385 2.93 44.39 8.60
CA ARG A 385 3.12 45.83 8.57
C ARG A 385 4.22 46.14 9.56
N HIS A 386 5.44 46.34 9.05
CA HIS A 386 6.43 47.08 9.82
C HIS A 386 5.88 48.49 9.97
N ASN A 387 5.30 48.80 11.13
CA ASN A 387 4.98 50.17 11.49
C ASN A 387 6.32 50.92 11.62
N GLY A 388 6.76 51.56 10.54
CA GLY A 388 7.66 52.71 10.62
C GLY A 388 6.83 53.99 10.78
N PRO A 389 7.36 55.07 11.40
CA PRO A 389 8.70 55.29 11.90
C PRO A 389 8.80 55.15 13.43
N LYS A 390 10.03 55.16 13.96
CA LYS A 390 10.31 55.35 15.38
C LYS A 390 9.73 56.70 15.81
N ASP A 391 8.59 56.72 16.49
CA ASP A 391 8.03 57.94 17.06
C ASP A 391 9.12 58.65 17.88
N MET A 392 9.47 59.88 17.49
CA MET A 392 10.52 60.66 18.15
C MET A 392 10.23 60.87 19.64
N TRP A 393 8.95 60.80 20.03
CA TRP A 393 8.43 60.95 21.39
C TRP A 393 8.17 59.63 22.11
N ILE A 394 8.78 58.53 21.66
CA ILE A 394 8.60 57.21 22.29
C ILE A 394 8.95 57.21 23.79
N PHE A 395 9.83 58.11 24.22
CA PHE A 395 10.22 58.29 25.62
C PHE A 395 9.11 58.86 26.53
N LEU A 396 8.05 59.47 25.99
CA LEU A 396 6.91 59.93 26.81
C LEU A 396 5.82 58.87 26.99
N LYS A 397 5.77 57.84 26.13
CA LYS A 397 4.77 56.77 26.17
C LYS A 397 4.80 55.84 27.42
N PRO A 398 5.93 55.60 28.11
CA PRO A 398 5.97 54.64 29.23
C PRO A 398 5.15 55.04 30.46
N LEU A 399 4.81 56.32 30.60
CA LEU A 399 4.00 56.86 31.70
C LEU A 399 2.81 57.62 31.12
N SER A 400 1.65 57.56 31.79
CA SER A 400 0.48 58.33 31.39
C SER A 400 0.69 59.83 31.61
N TRP A 401 -0.02 60.66 30.85
CA TRP A 401 0.00 62.12 31.04
C TRP A 401 -0.42 62.53 32.45
N ASP A 402 -1.38 61.82 33.04
CA ASP A 402 -1.79 62.04 34.43
C ASP A 402 -0.63 61.84 35.41
N LEU A 403 0.18 60.78 35.20
CA LEU A 403 1.32 60.48 36.05
C LEU A 403 2.47 61.48 35.86
N TRP A 404 2.71 61.94 34.63
CA TRP A 404 3.65 63.02 34.35
C TRP A 404 3.30 64.31 35.10
N LEU A 405 2.02 64.69 35.11
CA LEU A 405 1.54 65.86 35.85
C LEU A 405 1.74 65.69 37.36
N VAL A 406 1.47 64.50 37.90
CA VAL A 406 1.69 64.19 39.32
C VAL A 406 3.18 64.29 39.68
N ILE A 407 4.09 63.79 38.83
CA ILE A 407 5.54 63.90 39.06
C ILE A 407 5.97 65.37 39.10
N ILE A 408 5.49 66.20 38.16
CA ILE A 408 5.79 67.65 38.14
C ILE A 408 5.26 68.32 39.42
N ALA A 409 4.04 68.00 39.85
CA ALA A 409 3.46 68.55 41.07
C ALA A 409 4.23 68.15 42.33
N ILE A 410 4.66 66.88 42.45
CA ILE A 410 5.47 66.39 43.57
C ILE A 410 6.85 67.04 43.58
N CYS A 411 7.51 67.21 42.42
CA CYS A 411 8.78 67.95 42.32
C CYS A 411 8.64 69.37 42.86
N ILE A 412 7.61 70.11 42.42
CA ILE A 412 7.35 71.48 42.89
C ILE A 412 7.10 71.50 44.40
N PHE A 413 6.29 70.57 44.92
CA PHE A 413 6.00 70.45 46.34
C PHE A 413 7.27 70.23 47.18
N ILE A 414 8.11 69.29 46.77
CA ILE A 414 9.37 68.99 47.48
C ILE A 414 10.34 70.16 47.41
N GLY A 415 10.43 70.84 46.25
CA GLY A 415 11.21 72.06 46.11
C GLY A 415 10.77 73.18 47.05
N ILE A 416 9.45 73.33 47.27
CA ILE A 416 8.90 74.28 48.24
C ILE A 416 9.23 73.86 49.69
N VAL A 417 9.05 72.58 50.03
CA VAL A 417 9.32 72.05 51.38
C VAL A 417 10.79 72.21 51.74
N VAL A 418 11.71 71.80 50.87
CA VAL A 418 13.15 71.95 51.08
C VAL A 418 13.52 73.42 51.22
N ARG A 419 12.97 74.30 50.37
CA ARG A 419 13.18 75.75 50.51
C ARG A 419 12.73 76.29 51.86
N VAL A 420 11.57 75.88 52.37
CA VAL A 420 11.06 76.35 53.66
C VAL A 420 12.00 75.91 54.79
N LEU A 421 12.49 74.68 54.73
CA LEU A 421 13.42 74.12 55.71
C LEU A 421 14.81 74.80 55.65
N GLU A 422 15.30 75.12 54.45
CA GLU A 422 16.64 75.68 54.25
C GLU A 422 16.69 77.22 54.23
N ARG A 423 15.52 77.89 54.33
CA ARG A 423 15.37 79.35 54.22
C ARG A 423 16.30 80.15 55.15
N ARG A 424 16.72 79.55 56.28
CA ARG A 424 17.52 80.23 57.31
C ARG A 424 19.03 79.97 57.21
N GLU A 425 19.47 78.84 56.66
CA GLU A 425 20.87 78.40 56.78
C GLU A 425 21.67 78.49 55.47
N ASN A 426 21.02 78.36 54.30
CA ASN A 426 21.72 78.38 53.01
C ASN A 426 21.59 79.71 52.25
N THR A 427 22.73 80.37 52.01
CA THR A 427 22.81 81.65 51.30
C THR A 427 22.60 81.52 49.78
N GLU A 428 22.78 80.32 49.21
CA GLU A 428 22.55 80.04 47.78
C GLU A 428 21.07 80.14 47.36
N PHE A 429 20.13 79.93 48.29
CA PHE A 429 18.69 79.97 48.02
C PHE A 429 18.07 81.38 48.11
N ASN A 430 18.86 82.40 48.45
CA ASN A 430 18.36 83.74 48.78
C ASN A 430 18.53 84.83 47.69
N GLY A 431 18.82 84.44 46.45
CA GLY A 431 19.04 85.35 45.32
C GLY A 431 17.80 86.10 44.76
N SER A 432 17.97 86.75 43.59
CA SER A 432 16.91 87.45 42.84
C SER A 432 15.69 86.54 42.58
N ALA A 433 14.47 87.11 42.42
CA ALA A 433 13.21 86.36 42.30
C ALA A 433 13.22 85.27 41.21
N ARG A 434 13.90 85.51 40.07
CA ARG A 434 14.10 84.49 39.03
C ARG A 434 15.03 83.35 39.45
N LYS A 435 16.08 83.67 40.22
CA LYS A 435 17.00 82.66 40.78
C LYS A 435 16.28 81.82 41.83
N LYS A 436 15.42 82.42 42.66
CA LYS A 436 14.57 81.74 43.64
C LYS A 436 13.61 80.73 43.01
N LEU A 437 12.94 81.11 41.92
CA LEU A 437 12.02 80.21 41.22
C LEU A 437 12.76 79.08 40.49
N SER A 438 13.89 79.40 39.85
CA SER A 438 14.76 78.42 39.19
C SER A 438 15.28 77.37 40.17
N THR A 439 15.74 77.78 41.36
CA THR A 439 16.25 76.83 42.37
C THR A 439 15.14 75.93 42.92
N ILE A 440 13.92 76.42 43.14
CA ILE A 440 12.78 75.58 43.60
C ILE A 440 12.44 74.50 42.57
N LEU A 441 12.46 74.85 41.28
CA LEU A 441 12.03 73.97 40.20
C LEU A 441 13.13 72.98 39.78
N MET A 442 14.40 73.41 39.79
CA MET A 442 15.53 72.59 39.35
C MET A 442 16.17 71.75 40.45
N PHE A 443 16.09 72.15 41.72
CA PHE A 443 16.75 71.44 42.82
C PHE A 443 16.30 69.97 42.96
N PRO A 444 14.99 69.65 42.93
CA PRO A 444 14.52 68.25 42.98
C PRO A 444 15.09 67.40 41.82
N CYS A 445 15.18 67.97 40.61
CA CYS A 445 15.74 67.28 39.45
C CYS A 445 17.27 67.08 39.59
N GLN A 446 17.99 68.09 40.07
CA GLN A 446 19.43 68.01 40.30
C GLN A 446 19.79 66.98 41.38
N SER A 447 18.98 66.88 42.44
CA SER A 447 19.22 65.92 43.53
C SER A 447 19.15 64.45 43.10
N VAL A 448 18.35 64.14 42.08
CA VAL A 448 18.22 62.79 41.53
C VAL A 448 19.36 62.49 40.54
N ALA A 449 19.77 63.48 39.74
CA ALA A 449 20.81 63.32 38.73
C ALA A 449 22.24 63.28 39.31
N ILE A 450 22.50 64.08 40.35
CA ILE A 450 23.81 64.19 41.00
C ILE A 450 23.60 64.22 42.51
N PRO A 451 23.52 63.06 43.18
CA PRO A 451 23.36 63.01 44.64
C PRO A 451 24.68 63.42 45.32
N GLN A 452 24.84 64.71 45.61
CA GLN A 452 25.95 65.24 46.40
C GLN A 452 25.58 65.31 47.88
N ARG A 453 26.52 64.99 48.78
CA ARG A 453 26.28 65.01 50.23
C ARG A 453 26.05 66.42 50.79
N ASP A 454 26.55 67.45 50.10
CA ASP A 454 26.53 68.84 50.58
C ASP A 454 25.37 69.68 50.02
N MET A 455 24.37 69.05 49.38
CA MET A 455 23.24 69.78 48.78
C MET A 455 22.30 70.43 49.81
N VAL A 456 22.36 69.98 51.07
CA VAL A 456 21.41 70.34 52.12
C VAL A 456 22.08 70.37 53.50
N VAL A 457 21.89 71.46 54.25
CA VAL A 457 22.55 71.68 55.56
C VAL A 457 21.71 71.17 56.73
N THR A 458 20.40 71.39 56.71
CA THR A 458 19.52 71.06 57.84
C THR A 458 19.16 69.57 57.89
N ASN A 459 19.13 68.96 59.09
CA ASN A 459 18.80 67.53 59.24
C ASN A 459 17.37 67.17 58.75
N GLY A 460 16.41 68.08 58.88
CA GLY A 460 15.03 67.86 58.42
C GLY A 460 14.91 67.79 56.89
N SER A 461 15.61 68.66 56.18
CA SER A 461 15.64 68.64 54.72
C SER A 461 16.43 67.45 54.18
N ARG A 462 17.45 66.93 54.90
CA ARG A 462 18.13 65.67 54.56
C ARG A 462 17.18 64.47 54.58
N LEU A 463 16.31 64.37 55.59
CA LEU A 463 15.32 63.29 55.65
C LEU A 463 14.33 63.35 54.48
N VAL A 464 13.80 64.55 54.19
CA VAL A 464 12.91 64.79 53.04
C VAL A 464 13.60 64.43 51.72
N LEU A 465 14.89 64.77 51.58
CA LEU A 465 15.70 64.44 50.41
C LEU A 465 15.89 62.92 50.24
N VAL A 466 16.15 62.19 51.32
CA VAL A 466 16.30 60.72 51.28
C VAL A 466 15.01 60.05 50.83
N VAL A 467 13.85 60.48 51.36
CA VAL A 467 12.53 59.97 50.94
C VAL A 467 12.25 60.30 49.47
N TRP A 468 12.60 61.53 49.03
CA TRP A 468 12.47 61.94 47.63
C TRP A 468 13.32 61.08 46.69
N ILE A 469 14.60 60.89 47.01
CA ILE A 469 15.52 60.06 46.21
C ILE A 469 14.99 58.63 46.13
N PHE A 470 14.49 58.06 47.23
CA PHE A 470 13.89 56.72 47.23
C PHE A 470 12.65 56.63 46.32
N LEU A 471 11.74 57.62 46.38
CA LEU A 471 10.58 57.68 45.49
C LEU A 471 10.99 57.82 44.02
N ALA A 472 11.97 58.70 43.72
CA ALA A 472 12.48 58.91 42.39
C ALA A 472 13.14 57.64 41.81
N LEU A 473 13.85 56.86 42.63
CA LEU A 473 14.41 55.57 42.21
C LEU A 473 13.32 54.58 41.80
N ILE A 474 12.23 54.47 42.55
CA ILE A 474 11.10 53.60 42.20
C ILE A 474 10.47 54.04 40.86
N LEU A 475 10.29 55.34 40.66
CA LEU A 475 9.74 55.90 39.41
C LEU A 475 10.66 55.66 38.21
N MET A 476 11.98 55.78 38.38
CA MET A 476 12.95 55.48 37.33
C MET A 476 12.94 53.98 36.96
N GLN A 477 12.87 53.10 37.96
CA GLN A 477 12.81 51.65 37.73
C GLN A 477 11.52 51.26 36.99
N SER A 478 10.35 51.80 37.39
CA SER A 478 9.09 51.51 36.70
C SER A 478 9.05 52.08 35.28
N TYR A 479 9.62 53.27 35.06
CA TYR A 479 9.79 53.84 33.73
C TYR A 479 10.62 52.92 32.82
N THR A 480 11.79 52.46 33.30
CA THR A 480 12.66 51.57 32.51
C THR A 480 11.99 50.23 32.20
N ALA A 481 11.27 49.64 33.17
CA ALA A 481 10.51 48.40 32.97
C ALA A 481 9.42 48.55 31.91
N ASN A 482 8.62 49.63 31.98
CA ASN A 482 7.56 49.88 31.01
C ASN A 482 8.11 50.19 29.61
N LEU A 483 9.19 50.99 29.53
CA LEU A 483 9.84 51.29 28.25
C LEU A 483 10.38 50.01 27.60
N SER A 484 11.02 49.14 28.39
CA SER A 484 11.51 47.84 27.92
C SER A 484 10.36 46.98 27.40
N SER A 485 9.25 46.88 28.14
CA SER A 485 8.06 46.14 27.71
C SER A 485 7.46 46.67 26.40
N ILE A 486 7.42 48.00 26.20
CA ILE A 486 6.90 48.60 24.96
C ILE A 486 7.81 48.27 23.77
N LEU A 487 9.13 48.27 23.97
CA LEU A 487 10.10 47.95 22.93
C LEU A 487 10.08 46.47 22.53
N THR A 488 9.78 45.56 23.47
CA THR A 488 9.66 44.12 23.18
C THR A 488 8.31 43.76 22.58
N VAL A 489 7.19 44.30 23.08
CA VAL A 489 5.84 43.97 22.58
C VAL A 489 5.63 44.39 21.12
N ASN A 490 6.19 45.53 20.70
CA ASN A 490 6.11 45.98 19.31
C ASN A 490 6.82 45.03 18.31
N GLN A 491 7.72 44.16 18.77
CA GLN A 491 8.36 43.15 17.93
C GLN A 491 7.54 41.87 17.80
N LEU A 492 6.58 41.65 18.71
CA LEU A 492 5.90 40.37 18.88
C LEU A 492 4.45 40.36 18.37
N GLN A 493 3.85 41.51 18.05
CA GLN A 493 2.44 41.57 17.65
C GLN A 493 2.23 41.50 16.13
N PRO A 494 1.69 40.39 15.59
CA PRO A 494 1.07 40.41 14.27
C PRO A 494 -0.22 41.25 14.30
N THR A 495 -0.45 42.04 13.24
CA THR A 495 -1.68 42.81 13.07
C THR A 495 -2.86 41.87 12.79
N ILE A 496 -3.47 41.28 13.82
CA ILE A 496 -4.69 40.46 13.65
C ILE A 496 -5.89 41.40 13.49
N PRO A 497 -6.61 41.39 12.35
CA PRO A 497 -7.85 42.15 12.20
C PRO A 497 -8.93 41.58 13.12
N ARG A 498 -9.51 42.41 14.01
CA ARG A 498 -10.56 42.03 14.98
C ARG A 498 -11.79 41.34 14.37
N VAL A 499 -12.01 41.45 13.06
CA VAL A 499 -13.18 40.90 12.35
C VAL A 499 -13.23 39.36 12.38
N TYR A 500 -12.09 38.68 12.54
CA TYR A 500 -12.04 37.21 12.45
C TYR A 500 -11.79 36.48 13.79
N ALA A 501 -11.59 37.22 14.90
CA ALA A 501 -11.38 36.60 16.21
C ALA A 501 -12.64 35.88 16.75
N GLN A 502 -13.83 36.19 16.23
CA GLN A 502 -15.10 35.53 16.59
C GLN A 502 -15.49 34.36 15.66
N ALA A 503 -14.79 34.16 14.54
CA ALA A 503 -15.19 33.18 13.51
C ALA A 503 -14.44 31.85 13.59
N ILE A 504 -13.68 31.60 14.67
CA ILE A 504 -13.08 30.28 14.93
C ILE A 504 -14.10 29.45 15.73
N LEU A 505 -15.16 29.02 15.06
CA LEU A 505 -16.02 27.93 15.51
C LEU A 505 -15.41 26.64 14.96
N PHE A 506 -14.84 25.82 15.86
CA PHE A 506 -14.52 24.44 15.55
C PHE A 506 -15.83 23.66 15.39
N CYS A 507 -16.07 23.11 14.20
CA CYS A 507 -16.89 21.91 14.01
C CYS A 507 -15.94 20.74 13.77
#